data_AF-A0A7C5MGK3-F1
#
_entry.id   AF-A0A7C5MGK3-F1
#
_cell.length_a   1.000
_cell.length_b   1.000
_cell.length_c   1.000
_cell.angle_alpha   90.00
_cell.angle_beta   90.00
_cell.angle_gamma   90.00
#
_symmetry.space_group_name_H-M   'P 1'
#
loop_
_entity.id
_entity.type
_entity.pdbx_description
1 polymer ?
#
loop_
_entity_poly.entity_id
_entity_poly.type
_entity_poly.pdbx_seq_one_letter_code
_entity_poly.pdbx_strand_id
1 'polypeptide(L)'
;MMPFFLLLLVLFPLPALAFGPVAHVDMGLEVMAQAAGLGVGALLARYATDFLRGILAADRELAKTVVPYKLHTHNWERSFHMYRGAKSDAERAFFLGWLCHLAADWVAHAYFVPLRLVESYKARMAGHVYWELRYDVLARQTCDPAVLKTLGMNERAHRKFLARVVPGPVLGSYLHVRITGWAMALQRVRAYRAATDFVHRESHLVLPAAQYDEVRRLAIEAQLSVLRRLEDAPVVQMDPRGGRPAAVAVRLRRYLRRLARLPETRAREQEVERVMRQARSYFKAVTLAGVKGRPMRAREPATGSLALLSRAAQKKTGQRSLKSRAAP
;
A
#
# COMPACT_ATOMS: atom_id res chain seq x y z
N MET A 1 -23.50 13.56 -12.93
CA MET A 1 -22.05 13.58 -13.26
C MET A 1 -21.14 12.85 -12.25
N MET A 2 -21.53 12.68 -10.97
CA MET A 2 -20.76 11.91 -9.96
C MET A 2 -20.48 10.41 -10.27
N PRO A 3 -21.38 9.61 -10.87
CA PRO A 3 -21.11 8.18 -11.08
C PRO A 3 -20.02 7.93 -12.13
N PHE A 4 -19.88 8.81 -13.11
CA PHE A 4 -18.92 8.67 -14.21
C PHE A 4 -17.46 8.82 -13.75
N PHE A 5 -17.20 9.68 -12.76
CA PHE A 5 -15.85 9.91 -12.23
C PHE A 5 -15.37 8.80 -11.29
N LEU A 6 -16.26 8.22 -10.47
CA LEU A 6 -15.97 6.99 -9.72
C LEU A 6 -15.75 5.81 -10.68
N LEU A 7 -16.50 5.76 -11.78
CA LEU A 7 -16.28 4.77 -12.84
C LEU A 7 -14.90 4.92 -13.48
N LEU A 8 -14.45 6.15 -13.78
CA LEU A 8 -13.10 6.41 -14.30
C LEU A 8 -11.98 6.00 -13.33
N LEU A 9 -12.19 6.16 -12.01
CA LEU A 9 -11.27 5.71 -10.96
C LEU A 9 -11.18 4.18 -10.84
N VAL A 10 -12.23 3.47 -11.30
CA VAL A 10 -12.31 2.00 -11.35
C VAL A 10 -11.87 1.44 -12.72
N LEU A 11 -12.08 2.20 -13.81
CA LEU A 11 -11.81 1.79 -15.20
C LEU A 11 -10.39 2.12 -15.65
N PHE A 12 -9.77 3.19 -15.12
CA PHE A 12 -8.33 3.40 -15.29
C PHE A 12 -7.58 2.61 -14.21
N PRO A 13 -6.60 1.77 -14.59
CA PRO A 13 -5.65 1.22 -13.62
C PRO A 13 -4.77 2.37 -13.14
N LEU A 14 -5.29 3.21 -12.25
CA LEU A 14 -4.47 4.16 -11.54
C LEU A 14 -3.41 3.33 -10.82
N PRO A 15 -2.12 3.56 -11.10
CA PRO A 15 -1.08 2.79 -10.46
C PRO A 15 -1.24 2.95 -8.96
N ALA A 16 -1.47 1.82 -8.30
CA ALA A 16 -1.46 1.72 -6.85
C ALA A 16 -0.15 2.36 -6.34
N LEU A 17 -0.31 3.35 -5.46
CA LEU A 17 0.77 4.12 -4.86
C LEU A 17 1.31 3.40 -3.60
N ALA A 18 0.66 2.32 -3.18
CA ALA A 18 0.84 1.62 -1.90
C ALA A 18 0.43 2.48 -0.69
N PHE A 19 1.01 3.67 -0.54
CA PHE A 19 0.55 4.72 0.37
C PHE A 19 0.35 6.04 -0.39
N GLY A 20 -0.45 6.95 0.18
CA GLY A 20 -0.57 8.29 -0.36
C GLY A 20 0.60 9.20 0.03
N PRO A 21 0.72 10.37 -0.60
CA PRO A 21 1.86 11.28 -0.41
C PRO A 21 1.94 11.85 1.02
N VAL A 22 0.82 12.01 1.74
CA VAL A 22 0.85 12.49 3.12
C VAL A 22 1.45 11.42 4.02
N ALA A 23 1.01 10.18 3.86
CA ALA A 23 1.55 9.05 4.63
C ALA A 23 3.05 8.85 4.38
N HIS A 24 3.50 8.97 3.13
CA HIS A 24 4.92 8.90 2.81
C HIS A 24 5.75 10.01 3.47
N VAL A 25 5.26 11.25 3.48
CA VAL A 25 5.96 12.36 4.14
C VAL A 25 5.92 12.23 5.65
N ASP A 26 4.79 11.84 6.24
CA ASP A 26 4.66 11.56 7.67
C ASP A 26 5.72 10.54 8.14
N MET A 27 5.80 9.39 7.48
CA MET A 27 6.80 8.37 7.80
C MET A 27 8.22 8.85 7.48
N GLY A 28 8.41 9.63 6.42
CA GLY A 28 9.70 10.21 6.04
C GLY A 28 10.26 11.18 7.10
N LEU A 29 9.41 12.03 7.66
CA LEU A 29 9.77 12.95 8.74
C LEU A 29 10.21 12.18 10.00
N GLU A 30 9.46 11.13 10.36
CA GLU A 30 9.80 10.25 11.47
C GLU A 30 11.12 9.49 11.23
N VAL A 31 11.34 9.00 10.01
CA VAL A 31 12.58 8.35 9.63
C VAL A 31 13.78 9.29 9.77
N MET A 32 13.66 10.55 9.34
CA MET A 32 14.74 11.53 9.51
C MET A 32 15.05 11.78 10.99
N ALA A 33 14.02 11.91 11.83
CA ALA A 33 14.19 12.09 13.27
C ALA A 33 14.94 10.91 13.91
N GLN A 34 14.61 9.67 13.53
CA GLN A 34 15.28 8.47 14.03
C GLN A 34 16.64 8.18 13.38
N ALA A 35 16.88 8.70 12.18
CA ALA A 35 18.13 8.51 11.45
C ALA A 35 19.30 9.33 12.01
N ALA A 36 19.07 10.24 12.96
CA ALA A 36 20.11 11.06 13.58
C ALA A 36 21.27 10.22 14.18
N GLY A 37 20.99 9.02 14.69
CA GLY A 37 21.98 8.09 15.21
C GLY A 37 22.62 7.16 14.17
N LEU A 38 22.28 7.31 12.88
CA LEU A 38 22.80 6.48 11.79
C LEU A 38 23.91 7.24 11.03
N GLY A 39 24.76 6.50 10.30
CA GLY A 39 25.83 7.11 9.48
C GLY A 39 25.33 8.09 8.41
N VAL A 40 24.04 8.04 8.06
CA VAL A 40 23.39 8.96 7.12
C VAL A 40 22.70 10.15 7.80
N GLY A 41 22.68 10.22 9.13
CA GLY A 41 21.91 11.22 9.89
C GLY A 41 22.28 12.67 9.54
N ALA A 42 23.57 13.00 9.50
CA ALA A 42 24.04 14.34 9.14
C ALA A 42 23.70 14.71 7.69
N LEU A 43 23.77 13.73 6.77
CA LEU A 43 23.38 13.91 5.37
C LEU A 43 21.89 14.25 5.26
N LEU A 44 21.03 13.47 5.94
CA LEU A 44 19.59 13.67 5.91
C LEU A 44 19.18 14.97 6.60
N ALA A 45 19.84 15.36 7.69
CA ALA A 45 19.61 16.64 8.35
C ALA A 45 19.95 17.82 7.44
N ARG A 46 21.07 17.76 6.72
CA ARG A 46 21.52 18.82 5.80
C ARG A 46 20.68 18.90 4.53
N TYR A 47 20.20 17.76 4.02
CA TYR A 47 19.49 17.65 2.75
C TYR A 47 18.05 17.10 2.92
N ALA A 48 17.37 17.52 4.00
CA ALA A 48 16.05 17.03 4.38
C ALA A 48 15.00 17.20 3.26
N THR A 49 15.01 18.36 2.60
CA THR A 49 14.09 18.64 1.48
C THR A 49 14.34 17.70 0.31
N ASP A 50 15.59 17.41 -0.03
CA ASP A 50 15.93 16.50 -1.13
C ASP A 50 15.54 15.05 -0.80
N PHE A 51 15.73 14.62 0.45
CA PHE A 51 15.24 13.33 0.94
C PHE A 51 13.72 13.20 0.82
N LEU A 52 12.95 14.18 1.31
CA LEU A 52 11.48 14.17 1.20
C LEU A 52 11.00 14.26 -0.26
N ARG A 53 11.70 15.01 -1.12
CA ARG A 53 11.46 15.01 -2.57
C ARG A 53 11.68 13.64 -3.18
N GLY A 54 12.73 12.94 -2.74
CA GLY A 54 13.05 11.57 -3.13
C GLY A 54 11.96 10.59 -2.78
N ILE A 55 11.46 10.67 -1.54
CA ILE A 55 10.31 9.89 -1.07
C ILE A 55 9.14 10.06 -2.03
N LEU A 56 8.78 11.29 -2.38
CA LEU A 56 7.61 11.54 -3.23
C LEU A 56 7.83 11.25 -4.72
N ALA A 57 9.07 11.29 -5.20
CA ALA A 57 9.37 11.22 -6.63
C ALA A 57 9.16 9.81 -7.22
N ALA A 58 9.32 8.75 -6.43
CA ALA A 58 9.22 7.36 -6.90
C ALA A 58 7.86 7.05 -7.58
N ASP A 59 6.80 7.68 -7.10
CA ASP A 59 5.44 7.53 -7.62
C ASP A 59 5.08 8.48 -8.78
N ARG A 60 5.92 9.49 -9.05
CA ARG A 60 5.62 10.47 -10.09
C ARG A 60 5.89 9.97 -11.50
N GLU A 61 6.75 8.98 -11.59
CA GLU A 61 7.17 8.32 -12.82
C GLU A 61 6.15 7.23 -13.20
N LEU A 62 5.02 7.69 -13.72
CA LEU A 62 3.80 6.96 -14.06
C LEU A 62 3.94 6.06 -15.31
N ALA A 63 4.94 5.19 -15.35
CA ALA A 63 5.16 4.26 -16.45
C ALA A 63 4.95 2.78 -16.04
N LYS A 64 4.34 2.51 -14.87
CA LYS A 64 4.23 1.15 -14.26
C LYS A 64 3.55 0.10 -15.16
N THR A 65 2.67 0.50 -16.08
CA THR A 65 1.89 -0.42 -16.96
C THR A 65 2.34 -0.45 -18.41
N VAL A 66 3.29 0.41 -18.82
CA VAL A 66 3.65 0.60 -20.25
C VAL A 66 5.14 0.33 -20.52
N VAL A 67 5.97 0.22 -19.47
CA VAL A 67 7.40 -0.10 -19.60
C VAL A 67 7.76 -1.51 -19.11
N PRO A 68 8.81 -2.13 -19.68
CA PRO A 68 9.41 -3.35 -19.13
C PRO A 68 9.78 -3.19 -17.65
N TYR A 69 9.67 -4.28 -16.87
CA TYR A 69 9.92 -4.28 -15.41
C TYR A 69 11.28 -3.68 -15.02
N LYS A 70 12.32 -3.88 -15.84
CA LYS A 70 13.66 -3.31 -15.65
C LYS A 70 13.66 -1.77 -15.59
N LEU A 71 12.62 -1.13 -16.14
CA LEU A 71 12.42 0.31 -16.16
C LEU A 71 11.32 0.76 -15.18
N HIS A 72 10.90 -0.09 -14.24
CA HIS A 72 9.94 0.33 -13.20
C HIS A 72 10.66 1.16 -12.15
N THR A 73 9.98 2.15 -11.58
CA THR A 73 10.52 2.94 -10.46
C THR A 73 10.51 2.19 -9.13
N HIS A 74 9.70 1.14 -9.06
CA HIS A 74 9.57 0.23 -7.92
C HIS A 74 10.37 -1.04 -8.20
N ASN A 75 11.65 -0.85 -8.51
CA ASN A 75 12.62 -1.89 -8.79
C ASN A 75 13.91 -1.56 -8.03
N TRP A 76 14.29 -2.43 -7.09
CA TRP A 76 15.45 -2.22 -6.23
C TRP A 76 16.74 -2.08 -7.01
N GLU A 77 17.00 -2.95 -7.99
CA GLU A 77 18.22 -2.91 -8.81
C GLU A 77 18.38 -1.56 -9.51
N ARG A 78 17.31 -1.05 -10.11
CA ARG A 78 17.31 0.27 -10.75
C ARG A 78 17.50 1.39 -9.73
N SER A 79 16.80 1.35 -8.60
CA SER A 79 16.90 2.36 -7.55
C SER A 79 18.32 2.43 -6.95
N PHE A 80 18.95 1.28 -6.70
CA PHE A 80 20.34 1.22 -6.23
C PHE A 80 21.33 1.64 -7.32
N HIS A 81 21.10 1.29 -8.59
CA HIS A 81 21.90 1.81 -9.69
C HIS A 81 21.87 3.35 -9.74
N MET A 82 20.70 3.97 -9.59
CA MET A 82 20.59 5.44 -9.53
C MET A 82 21.24 6.03 -8.27
N TYR A 83 21.06 5.40 -7.11
CA TYR A 83 21.72 5.80 -5.86
C TYR A 83 23.25 5.78 -5.97
N ARG A 84 23.83 4.72 -6.55
CA ARG A 84 25.28 4.61 -6.77
C ARG A 84 25.80 5.64 -7.78
N GLY A 85 24.96 6.06 -8.72
CA GLY A 85 25.26 7.11 -9.69
C GLY A 85 25.12 8.54 -9.17
N ALA A 86 24.70 8.74 -7.91
CA ALA A 86 24.54 10.07 -7.32
C ALA A 86 25.87 10.84 -7.25
N LYS A 87 25.88 12.07 -7.78
CA LYS A 87 27.08 12.90 -7.93
C LYS A 87 27.26 13.95 -6.83
N SER A 88 26.28 14.09 -5.94
CA SER A 88 26.29 15.06 -4.85
C SER A 88 25.55 14.51 -3.63
N ASP A 89 25.81 15.10 -2.48
CA ASP A 89 25.13 14.75 -1.23
C ASP A 89 23.60 14.98 -1.30
N ALA A 90 23.16 16.03 -2.00
CA ALA A 90 21.73 16.25 -2.27
C ALA A 90 21.11 15.11 -3.09
N GLU A 91 21.82 14.62 -4.12
CA GLU A 91 21.36 13.46 -4.90
C GLU A 91 21.36 12.17 -4.08
N ARG A 92 22.37 11.98 -3.23
CA ARG A 92 22.43 10.84 -2.31
C ARG A 92 21.24 10.85 -1.35
N ALA A 93 20.95 11.99 -0.73
CA ALA A 93 19.79 12.16 0.15
C ALA A 93 18.46 11.90 -0.60
N PHE A 94 18.32 12.44 -1.81
CA PHE A 94 17.18 12.18 -2.69
C PHE A 94 16.98 10.69 -2.95
N PHE A 95 18.02 9.95 -3.35
CA PHE A 95 17.88 8.53 -3.63
C PHE A 95 17.71 7.67 -2.36
N LEU A 96 18.22 8.09 -1.21
CA LEU A 96 17.87 7.46 0.07
C LEU A 96 16.36 7.61 0.36
N GLY A 97 15.79 8.78 0.08
CA GLY A 97 14.34 9.00 0.14
C GLY A 97 13.57 8.07 -0.81
N TRP A 98 14.05 7.94 -2.04
CA TRP A 98 13.48 7.02 -3.03
C TRP A 98 13.50 5.57 -2.55
N LEU A 99 14.61 5.11 -1.98
CA LEU A 99 14.71 3.75 -1.43
C LEU A 99 13.78 3.54 -0.23
N CYS A 100 13.61 4.56 0.62
CA CYS A 100 12.64 4.56 1.71
C CYS A 100 11.19 4.50 1.20
N HIS A 101 10.88 5.07 0.04
CA HIS A 101 9.57 4.88 -0.60
C HIS A 101 9.29 3.40 -0.86
N LEU A 102 10.19 2.72 -1.58
CA LEU A 102 10.05 1.29 -1.92
C LEU A 102 9.93 0.40 -0.68
N ALA A 103 10.66 0.74 0.39
CA ALA A 103 10.60 0.00 1.65
C ALA A 103 9.23 0.13 2.34
N ALA A 104 8.63 1.32 2.32
CA ALA A 104 7.28 1.54 2.85
C ALA A 104 6.24 0.80 1.99
N ASP A 105 6.37 0.85 0.66
CA ASP A 105 5.44 0.20 -0.27
C ASP A 105 5.38 -1.31 -0.09
N TRP A 106 6.52 -1.94 0.21
CA TRP A 106 6.54 -3.35 0.57
C TRP A 106 5.58 -3.64 1.75
N VAL A 107 5.60 -2.83 2.81
CA VAL A 107 4.71 -3.03 3.97
C VAL A 107 3.24 -2.82 3.58
N ALA A 108 2.96 -1.82 2.75
CA ALA A 108 1.60 -1.59 2.26
C ALA A 108 1.07 -2.79 1.45
N HIS A 109 1.88 -3.27 0.51
CA HIS A 109 1.50 -4.30 -0.45
C HIS A 109 1.67 -5.74 0.06
N ALA A 110 2.47 -5.96 1.10
CA ALA A 110 2.63 -7.27 1.74
C ALA A 110 1.70 -7.47 2.94
N TYR A 111 1.36 -6.40 3.65
CA TYR A 111 0.52 -6.47 4.86
C TYR A 111 -0.80 -5.73 4.72
N PHE A 112 -0.72 -4.40 4.64
CA PHE A 112 -1.87 -3.53 4.90
C PHE A 112 -2.98 -3.76 3.87
N VAL A 113 -2.73 -3.45 2.59
CA VAL A 113 -3.74 -3.56 1.53
C VAL A 113 -4.25 -5.00 1.39
N PRO A 114 -3.40 -6.05 1.29
CA PRO A 114 -3.87 -7.43 1.22
C PRO A 114 -4.81 -7.82 2.35
N LEU A 115 -4.45 -7.50 3.60
CA LEU A 115 -5.25 -7.83 4.76
C LEU A 115 -6.58 -7.06 4.74
N ARG A 116 -6.52 -5.75 4.47
CA ARG A 116 -7.72 -4.92 4.38
C ARG A 116 -8.69 -5.43 3.31
N LEU A 117 -8.20 -5.85 2.14
CA LEU A 117 -9.02 -6.42 1.07
C LEU A 117 -9.74 -7.71 1.50
N VAL A 118 -9.08 -8.54 2.28
CA VAL A 118 -9.65 -9.78 2.83
C VAL A 118 -10.68 -9.46 3.91
N GLU A 119 -10.38 -8.56 4.85
CA GLU A 119 -11.31 -8.17 5.93
C GLU A 119 -12.56 -7.48 5.38
N SER A 120 -12.41 -6.65 4.34
CA SER A 120 -13.51 -5.96 3.67
C SER A 120 -14.11 -6.75 2.50
N TYR A 121 -14.15 -8.08 2.59
CA TYR A 121 -14.64 -8.94 1.49
C TYR A 121 -16.10 -8.66 1.11
N LYS A 122 -16.96 -8.29 2.09
CA LYS A 122 -18.37 -7.94 1.88
C LYS A 122 -18.55 -6.60 1.16
N ALA A 123 -17.66 -5.63 1.40
CA ALA A 123 -17.74 -4.32 0.78
C ALA A 123 -17.19 -4.35 -0.65
N ARG A 124 -18.04 -4.13 -1.65
CA ARG A 124 -17.65 -4.19 -3.06
C ARG A 124 -16.73 -3.03 -3.49
N MET A 125 -16.95 -1.85 -2.90
CA MET A 125 -16.22 -0.61 -3.20
C MET A 125 -14.93 -0.43 -2.39
N ALA A 126 -14.68 -1.27 -1.37
CA ALA A 126 -13.43 -1.28 -0.61
C ALA A 126 -12.32 -1.99 -1.42
N GLY A 127 -11.90 -1.35 -2.51
CA GLY A 127 -10.82 -1.78 -3.39
C GLY A 127 -9.43 -1.43 -2.87
N HIS A 128 -8.41 -1.63 -3.70
CA HIS A 128 -7.02 -1.32 -3.39
C HIS A 128 -6.85 0.16 -3.06
N VAL A 129 -7.18 1.02 -4.03
CA VAL A 129 -7.09 2.48 -3.94
C VAL A 129 -7.89 3.05 -2.76
N TYR A 130 -9.03 2.44 -2.43
CA TYR A 130 -9.83 2.85 -1.27
C TYR A 130 -9.02 2.79 0.04
N TRP A 131 -8.27 1.71 0.25
CA TRP A 131 -7.51 1.52 1.49
C TRP A 131 -6.26 2.39 1.55
N GLU A 132 -5.60 2.64 0.42
CA GLU A 132 -4.51 3.62 0.33
C GLU A 132 -4.98 5.03 0.70
N LEU A 133 -6.11 5.48 0.11
CA LEU A 133 -6.70 6.77 0.42
C LEU A 133 -7.15 6.87 1.88
N ARG A 134 -7.72 5.79 2.43
CA ARG A 134 -8.14 5.77 3.85
C ARG A 134 -6.95 5.94 4.78
N TYR A 135 -5.82 5.32 4.47
CA TYR A 135 -4.60 5.46 5.25
C TYR A 135 -4.03 6.88 5.16
N ASP A 136 -3.96 7.43 3.95
CA ASP A 136 -3.46 8.78 3.69
C ASP A 136 -4.28 9.88 4.39
N VAL A 137 -5.60 9.69 4.51
CA VAL A 137 -6.49 10.56 5.30
C VAL A 137 -6.13 10.56 6.77
N LEU A 138 -5.86 9.39 7.35
CA LEU A 138 -5.52 9.28 8.77
C LEU A 138 -4.14 9.86 9.06
N ALA A 139 -3.19 9.75 8.13
CA ALA A 139 -1.89 10.41 8.23
C ALA A 139 -1.97 11.94 8.33
N ARG A 140 -3.09 12.57 7.97
CA ARG A 140 -3.31 14.01 8.15
C ARG A 140 -3.46 14.43 9.60
N GLN A 141 -3.74 13.48 10.49
CA GLN A 141 -3.82 13.73 11.92
C GLN A 141 -2.43 13.97 12.52
N THR A 142 -1.38 13.42 11.90
CA THR A 142 0.02 13.54 12.36
C THR A 142 0.87 14.45 11.46
N CYS A 143 0.50 14.60 10.18
CA CYS A 143 1.25 15.41 9.21
C CYS A 143 0.33 16.37 8.45
N ASP A 144 0.60 17.67 8.54
CA ASP A 144 -0.12 18.69 7.77
C ASP A 144 0.19 18.52 6.26
N PRO A 145 -0.83 18.30 5.40
CA PRO A 145 -0.65 18.27 3.95
C PRO A 145 -0.01 19.52 3.34
N ALA A 146 -0.01 20.66 4.04
CA ALA A 146 0.67 21.87 3.60
C ALA A 146 2.17 21.67 3.36
N VAL A 147 2.81 20.74 4.08
CA VAL A 147 4.23 20.38 3.88
C VAL A 147 4.50 19.95 2.44
N LEU A 148 3.57 19.26 1.78
CA LEU A 148 3.75 18.84 0.38
C LEU A 148 3.98 20.03 -0.57
N LYS A 149 3.42 21.20 -0.25
CA LYS A 149 3.59 22.42 -1.06
C LYS A 149 4.98 23.02 -0.86
N THR A 150 5.52 22.96 0.35
CA THR A 150 6.83 23.54 0.68
C THR A 150 7.98 22.78 0.00
N LEU A 151 7.75 21.51 -0.37
CA LEU A 151 8.73 20.70 -1.09
C LEU A 151 8.96 21.15 -2.54
N GLY A 152 8.16 22.07 -3.10
CA GLY A 152 8.45 22.64 -4.42
C GLY A 152 8.46 21.61 -5.55
N MET A 153 7.70 20.51 -5.40
CA MET A 153 7.68 19.37 -6.32
C MET A 153 7.36 19.76 -7.78
N ASN A 154 6.71 20.90 -8.01
CA ASN A 154 6.37 21.42 -9.34
C ASN A 154 7.23 22.61 -9.79
N GLU A 155 8.34 22.88 -9.13
CA GLU A 155 9.26 23.93 -9.55
C GLU A 155 10.07 23.50 -10.77
N ARG A 156 10.44 24.47 -11.61
CA ARG A 156 11.24 24.22 -12.82
C ARG A 156 12.60 23.60 -12.46
N ALA A 157 13.22 24.03 -11.37
CA ALA A 157 14.49 23.52 -10.88
C ALA A 157 14.38 22.02 -10.53
N HIS A 158 13.37 21.63 -9.74
CA HIS A 158 13.17 20.23 -9.36
C HIS A 158 12.86 19.33 -10.57
N ARG A 159 12.06 19.80 -11.54
CA ARG A 159 11.84 19.05 -12.79
C ARG A 159 13.12 18.80 -13.59
N LYS A 160 13.97 19.82 -13.72
CA LYS A 160 15.28 19.69 -14.40
C LYS A 160 16.18 18.72 -13.65
N PHE A 161 16.15 18.76 -12.32
CA PHE A 161 16.87 17.80 -11.48
C PHE A 161 16.41 16.37 -11.75
N LEU A 162 15.10 16.08 -11.70
CA LEU A 162 14.55 14.74 -11.94
C LEU A 162 14.93 14.20 -13.33
N ALA A 163 14.76 15.02 -14.38
CA ALA A 163 15.10 14.64 -15.75
C ALA A 163 16.59 14.30 -15.94
N ARG A 164 17.46 14.84 -15.10
CA ARG A 164 18.91 14.58 -15.12
C ARG A 164 19.27 13.31 -14.35
N VAL A 165 18.67 13.10 -13.17
CA VAL A 165 19.10 12.05 -12.23
C VAL A 165 18.39 10.71 -12.45
N VAL A 166 17.25 10.70 -13.15
CA VAL A 166 16.47 9.49 -13.46
C VAL A 166 16.52 9.21 -14.98
N PRO A 167 17.50 8.45 -15.49
CA PRO A 167 17.62 8.17 -16.92
C PRO A 167 16.63 7.08 -17.42
N GLY A 168 16.04 7.29 -18.62
CA GLY A 168 15.21 6.33 -19.38
C GLY A 168 13.90 6.93 -19.95
N PRO A 169 13.33 6.38 -21.06
CA PRO A 169 12.12 6.92 -21.71
C PRO A 169 10.89 6.63 -20.82
N VAL A 170 9.80 7.42 -20.80
CA VAL A 170 8.68 7.36 -21.77
C VAL A 170 7.86 8.66 -21.74
N LEU A 171 7.76 9.33 -22.89
CA LEU A 171 7.04 10.59 -23.13
C LEU A 171 7.57 11.79 -22.31
N GLY A 172 8.70 12.32 -22.80
CA GLY A 172 9.24 13.67 -22.58
C GLY A 172 8.83 14.34 -21.27
N SER A 173 9.82 14.62 -20.43
CA SER A 173 9.76 15.27 -19.10
C SER A 173 8.82 16.50 -18.97
N TYR A 174 8.32 17.02 -20.10
CA TYR A 174 7.32 18.08 -20.25
C TYR A 174 5.83 17.65 -20.21
N LEU A 175 5.46 16.47 -20.74
CA LEU A 175 4.05 16.02 -20.78
C LEU A 175 3.67 15.24 -19.50
N HIS A 176 4.65 14.55 -18.93
CA HIS A 176 4.51 13.64 -17.79
C HIS A 176 4.34 14.36 -16.45
N VAL A 177 5.12 15.42 -16.19
CA VAL A 177 4.92 16.25 -14.99
C VAL A 177 3.58 17.01 -15.05
N ARG A 178 3.03 17.23 -16.25
CA ARG A 178 1.68 17.80 -16.43
C ARG A 178 0.60 16.77 -16.14
N ILE A 179 0.73 15.51 -16.55
CA ILE A 179 -0.30 14.48 -16.29
C ILE A 179 -0.28 14.02 -14.82
N THR A 180 0.89 13.82 -14.22
CA THR A 180 0.99 13.52 -12.78
C THR A 180 0.68 14.76 -11.95
N GLY A 181 1.05 15.95 -12.44
CA GLY A 181 0.55 17.22 -11.92
C GLY A 181 -0.96 17.39 -12.10
N TRP A 182 -1.59 16.74 -13.09
CA TRP A 182 -3.03 16.66 -13.30
C TRP A 182 -3.69 15.57 -12.47
N ALA A 183 -3.04 14.46 -12.15
CA ALA A 183 -3.51 13.46 -11.20
C ALA A 183 -3.43 14.00 -9.77
N MET A 184 -2.36 14.71 -9.43
CA MET A 184 -2.24 15.50 -8.20
C MET A 184 -3.07 16.80 -8.24
N ALA A 185 -3.40 17.33 -9.42
CA ALA A 185 -4.37 18.41 -9.57
C ALA A 185 -5.83 17.92 -9.64
N LEU A 186 -6.09 16.65 -9.93
CA LEU A 186 -7.37 15.97 -9.73
C LEU A 186 -7.50 15.52 -8.27
N GLN A 187 -6.36 15.33 -7.57
CA GLN A 187 -6.25 15.46 -6.13
C GLN A 187 -6.44 16.91 -5.63
N ARG A 188 -6.66 17.93 -6.49
CA ARG A 188 -7.08 19.27 -6.01
C ARG A 188 -8.47 19.16 -5.38
N VAL A 189 -8.44 18.99 -4.07
CA VAL A 189 -9.28 19.61 -3.04
C VAL A 189 -10.80 19.38 -3.09
N ARG A 190 -11.41 19.01 -4.22
CA ARG A 190 -12.86 18.75 -4.32
C ARG A 190 -13.19 17.30 -4.62
N ALA A 191 -12.55 16.64 -5.59
CA ALA A 191 -12.82 15.23 -5.89
C ALA A 191 -12.14 14.29 -4.87
N TYR A 192 -10.87 14.55 -4.53
CA TYR A 192 -10.20 13.86 -3.42
C TYR A 192 -10.89 14.17 -2.09
N ARG A 193 -11.23 15.43 -1.79
CA ARG A 193 -11.96 15.76 -0.56
C ARG A 193 -13.36 15.14 -0.55
N ALA A 194 -14.09 15.12 -1.66
CA ALA A 194 -15.38 14.44 -1.75
C ALA A 194 -15.25 12.91 -1.63
N ALA A 195 -14.21 12.29 -2.20
CA ALA A 195 -13.93 10.87 -2.04
C ALA A 195 -13.52 10.55 -0.61
N THR A 196 -12.66 11.36 0.03
CA THR A 196 -12.27 11.17 1.42
C THR A 196 -13.41 11.48 2.38
N ASP A 197 -14.25 12.47 2.09
CA ASP A 197 -15.43 12.81 2.87
C ASP A 197 -16.55 11.77 2.66
N PHE A 198 -16.64 11.13 1.49
CA PHE A 198 -17.51 9.97 1.26
C PHE A 198 -16.99 8.76 2.04
N VAL A 199 -15.69 8.47 1.94
CA VAL A 199 -15.02 7.44 2.74
C VAL A 199 -15.06 7.76 4.24
N HIS A 200 -15.20 9.02 4.66
CA HIS A 200 -15.30 9.41 6.06
C HIS A 200 -16.74 9.39 6.57
N ARG A 201 -17.72 9.85 5.76
CA ARG A 201 -19.15 9.93 6.14
C ARG A 201 -19.91 8.61 5.98
N GLU A 202 -19.59 7.79 4.97
CA GLU A 202 -20.35 6.57 4.63
C GLU A 202 -19.65 5.27 5.06
N SER A 203 -18.44 5.35 5.61
CA SER A 203 -17.64 4.14 5.90
C SER A 203 -17.85 3.62 7.31
N HIS A 204 -18.73 2.61 7.44
CA HIS A 204 -18.72 1.70 8.58
C HIS A 204 -17.41 0.87 8.69
N LEU A 205 -16.54 0.92 7.67
CA LEU A 205 -15.22 0.27 7.70
C LEU A 205 -14.23 1.20 8.40
N VAL A 206 -14.09 0.99 9.71
CA VAL A 206 -13.11 1.68 10.55
C VAL A 206 -11.73 1.07 10.33
N LEU A 207 -10.70 1.90 10.19
CA LEU A 207 -9.31 1.49 10.39
C LEU A 207 -8.96 1.81 11.85
N PRO A 208 -8.83 0.82 12.75
CA PRO A 208 -8.50 1.07 14.15
C PRO A 208 -7.12 1.72 14.29
N ALA A 209 -6.97 2.65 15.25
CA ALA A 209 -5.70 3.34 15.52
C ALA A 209 -4.54 2.36 15.71
N ALA A 210 -4.72 1.32 16.51
CA ALA A 210 -3.71 0.29 16.73
C ALA A 210 -3.21 -0.40 15.44
N GLN A 211 -4.07 -0.54 14.42
CA GLN A 211 -3.66 -1.10 13.13
C GLN A 211 -2.95 -0.07 12.26
N TYR A 212 -3.39 1.19 12.29
CA TYR A 212 -2.68 2.30 11.65
C TYR A 212 -1.26 2.41 12.21
N ASP A 213 -1.11 2.48 13.54
CA ASP A 213 0.17 2.58 14.23
C ASP A 213 1.08 1.38 13.97
N GLU A 214 0.51 0.16 13.95
CA GLU A 214 1.28 -1.04 13.62
C GLU A 214 1.87 -0.97 12.21
N VAL A 215 1.06 -0.58 11.22
CA VAL A 215 1.50 -0.46 9.82
C VAL A 215 2.54 0.65 9.68
N ARG A 216 2.28 1.83 10.28
CA ARG A 216 3.21 2.97 10.28
C ARG A 216 4.57 2.56 10.85
N ARG A 217 4.57 1.92 12.03
CA ARG A 217 5.79 1.44 12.69
C ARG A 217 6.54 0.42 11.84
N LEU A 218 5.86 -0.54 11.22
CA LEU A 218 6.50 -1.53 10.35
C LEU A 218 7.12 -0.90 9.10
N ALA A 219 6.45 0.10 8.51
CA ALA A 219 6.97 0.85 7.37
C ALA A 219 8.22 1.66 7.73
N ILE A 220 8.19 2.39 8.86
CA ILE A 220 9.37 3.10 9.39
C ILE A 220 10.52 2.13 9.70
N GLU A 221 10.24 0.98 10.32
CA GLU A 221 11.24 -0.05 10.57
C GLU A 221 11.87 -0.57 9.25
N ALA A 222 11.06 -0.75 8.20
CA ALA A 222 11.54 -1.15 6.87
C ALA A 222 12.46 -0.08 6.27
N GLN A 223 12.05 1.18 6.32
CA GLN A 223 12.81 2.33 5.83
C GLN A 223 14.16 2.47 6.55
N LEU A 224 14.14 2.44 7.88
CA LEU A 224 15.36 2.48 8.69
C LEU A 224 16.26 1.26 8.45
N SER A 225 15.69 0.09 8.12
CA SER A 225 16.49 -1.08 7.76
C SER A 225 17.32 -0.83 6.49
N VAL A 226 16.75 -0.14 5.50
CA VAL A 226 17.44 0.27 4.27
C VAL A 226 18.47 1.34 4.54
N LEU A 227 18.17 2.35 5.38
CA LEU A 227 19.17 3.37 5.73
C LEU A 227 20.37 2.81 6.49
N ARG A 228 20.20 1.71 7.24
CA ARG A 228 21.28 1.04 7.98
C ARG A 228 22.14 0.12 7.11
N ARG A 229 21.53 -0.59 6.16
CA ARG A 229 22.15 -1.74 5.47
C ARG A 229 22.16 -1.62 3.95
N LEU A 230 21.49 -0.62 3.39
CA LEU A 230 21.33 -0.42 1.95
C LEU A 230 20.91 -1.72 1.25
N GLU A 231 21.72 -2.21 0.32
CA GLU A 231 21.47 -3.40 -0.49
C GLU A 231 21.34 -4.68 0.35
N ASP A 232 21.96 -4.72 1.54
CA ASP A 232 21.91 -5.85 2.48
C ASP A 232 20.66 -5.83 3.39
N ALA A 233 19.79 -4.83 3.25
CA ALA A 233 18.56 -4.78 4.02
C ALA A 233 17.62 -5.93 3.60
N PRO A 234 17.02 -6.69 4.54
CA PRO A 234 16.19 -7.83 4.19
C PRO A 234 14.99 -7.49 3.28
N VAL A 235 14.52 -6.25 3.31
CA VAL A 235 13.40 -5.78 2.48
C VAL A 235 13.77 -5.65 1.00
N VAL A 236 15.07 -5.50 0.69
CA VAL A 236 15.58 -5.41 -0.69
C VAL A 236 15.43 -6.74 -1.43
N GLN A 237 15.41 -7.85 -0.69
CA GLN A 237 15.16 -9.19 -1.25
C GLN A 237 13.68 -9.43 -1.60
N MET A 238 12.81 -8.47 -1.28
CA MET A 238 11.37 -8.55 -1.52
C MET A 238 10.97 -7.68 -2.72
N ASP A 239 10.02 -8.15 -3.53
CA ASP A 239 9.42 -7.32 -4.59
C ASP A 239 8.53 -6.25 -3.94
N PRO A 240 8.88 -4.95 -4.04
CA PRO A 240 8.16 -3.87 -3.35
C PRO A 240 6.68 -3.78 -3.78
N ARG A 241 6.32 -4.35 -4.93
CA ARG A 241 4.93 -4.39 -5.43
C ARG A 241 4.05 -5.43 -4.72
N GLY A 242 4.63 -6.34 -3.94
CA GLY A 242 3.88 -7.33 -3.16
C GLY A 242 3.01 -8.28 -4.01
N GLY A 243 3.47 -8.66 -5.21
CA GLY A 243 2.66 -9.44 -6.16
C GLY A 243 2.10 -10.75 -5.60
N ARG A 244 2.90 -11.50 -4.83
CA ARG A 244 2.45 -12.75 -4.18
C ARG A 244 1.40 -12.50 -3.09
N PRO A 245 1.63 -11.64 -2.07
CA PRO A 245 0.59 -11.23 -1.12
C PRO A 245 -0.71 -10.75 -1.78
N ALA A 246 -0.61 -9.94 -2.84
CA ALA A 246 -1.77 -9.45 -3.57
C ALA A 246 -2.58 -10.61 -4.20
N ALA A 247 -1.92 -11.57 -4.84
CA ALA A 247 -2.56 -12.75 -5.42
C ALA A 247 -3.29 -13.59 -4.34
N VAL A 248 -2.66 -13.79 -3.18
CA VAL A 248 -3.26 -14.47 -2.03
C VAL A 248 -4.51 -13.74 -1.55
N ALA A 249 -4.44 -12.42 -1.37
CA ALA A 249 -5.59 -11.62 -0.93
C ALA A 249 -6.76 -11.70 -1.92
N VAL A 250 -6.51 -11.62 -3.22
CA VAL A 250 -7.55 -11.75 -4.25
C VAL A 250 -8.22 -13.12 -4.18
N ARG A 251 -7.45 -14.19 -4.00
CA ARG A 251 -7.96 -15.56 -3.84
C ARG A 251 -8.84 -15.69 -2.60
N LEU A 252 -8.36 -15.24 -1.43
CA LEU A 252 -9.10 -15.32 -0.17
C LEU A 252 -10.37 -14.45 -0.19
N ARG A 253 -10.29 -13.24 -0.75
CA ARG A 253 -11.45 -12.36 -0.91
C ARG A 253 -12.53 -13.00 -1.79
N ARG A 254 -12.13 -13.62 -2.91
CA ARG A 254 -13.07 -14.38 -3.77
C ARG A 254 -13.71 -15.54 -3.02
N TYR A 255 -12.91 -16.30 -2.27
CA TYR A 255 -13.39 -17.41 -1.45
C TYR A 255 -14.43 -16.96 -0.42
N LEU A 256 -14.10 -15.94 0.39
CA LEU A 256 -15.00 -15.41 1.42
C LEU A 256 -16.29 -14.84 0.83
N ARG A 257 -16.23 -14.21 -0.36
CA ARG A 257 -17.42 -13.76 -1.09
C ARG A 257 -18.32 -14.90 -1.54
N ARG A 258 -17.76 -16.05 -1.93
CA ARG A 258 -18.55 -17.25 -2.25
C ARG A 258 -19.15 -17.85 -0.99
N LEU A 259 -18.36 -17.93 0.08
CA LEU A 259 -18.81 -18.41 1.39
C LEU A 259 -19.96 -17.58 1.95
N ALA A 260 -19.94 -16.26 1.75
CA ALA A 260 -21.01 -15.33 2.16
C ALA A 260 -22.36 -15.59 1.51
N ARG A 261 -22.39 -16.26 0.34
CA ARG A 261 -23.64 -16.60 -0.36
C ARG A 261 -24.31 -17.84 0.21
N LEU A 262 -23.62 -18.60 1.05
CA LEU A 262 -24.20 -19.76 1.74
C LEU A 262 -25.03 -19.30 2.96
N PRO A 263 -26.05 -20.09 3.35
CA PRO A 263 -26.86 -19.80 4.54
C PRO A 263 -26.02 -19.55 5.79
N GLU A 264 -26.51 -18.68 6.66
CA GLU A 264 -25.84 -18.38 7.93
C GLU A 264 -25.84 -19.61 8.84
N THR A 265 -24.64 -20.12 9.11
CA THR A 265 -24.44 -21.29 9.99
C THR A 265 -23.18 -21.10 10.82
N ARG A 266 -23.16 -21.71 12.01
CA ARG A 266 -21.98 -21.75 12.88
C ARG A 266 -20.72 -22.26 12.17
N ALA A 267 -20.86 -23.27 11.29
CA ALA A 267 -19.75 -23.80 10.51
C ALA A 267 -19.19 -22.77 9.51
N ARG A 268 -20.08 -21.98 8.87
CA ARG A 268 -19.68 -20.89 7.99
C ARG A 268 -18.95 -19.79 8.76
N GLU A 269 -19.45 -19.41 9.94
CA GLU A 269 -18.83 -18.40 10.81
C GLU A 269 -17.43 -18.84 11.27
N GLN A 270 -17.30 -20.07 11.76
CA GLN A 270 -16.01 -20.66 12.14
C GLN A 270 -15.02 -20.68 10.98
N GLU A 271 -15.49 -20.98 9.76
CA GLU A 271 -14.63 -20.95 8.56
C GLU A 271 -14.19 -19.53 8.21
N VAL A 272 -15.09 -18.54 8.27
CA VAL A 272 -14.72 -17.13 8.06
C VAL A 272 -13.66 -16.72 9.08
N GLU A 273 -13.87 -16.98 10.36
CA GLU A 273 -12.92 -16.63 11.41
C GLU A 273 -11.56 -17.33 11.22
N ARG A 274 -11.57 -18.63 10.87
CA ARG A 274 -10.35 -19.40 10.58
C ARG A 274 -9.56 -18.76 9.45
N VAL A 275 -10.22 -18.43 8.34
CA VAL A 275 -9.57 -17.77 7.19
C VAL A 275 -9.04 -16.39 7.57
N MET A 276 -9.80 -15.60 8.34
CA MET A 276 -9.35 -14.28 8.80
C MET A 276 -8.12 -14.36 9.70
N ARG A 277 -8.10 -15.29 10.66
CA ARG A 277 -6.93 -15.53 11.53
C ARG A 277 -5.70 -15.94 10.72
N GLN A 278 -5.87 -16.86 9.78
CA GLN A 278 -4.78 -17.29 8.90
C GLN A 278 -4.27 -16.15 8.02
N ALA A 279 -5.17 -15.34 7.45
CA ALA A 279 -4.80 -14.17 6.63
C ALA A 279 -3.96 -13.16 7.43
N ARG A 280 -4.40 -12.78 8.63
CA ARG A 280 -3.65 -11.87 9.53
C ARG A 280 -2.26 -12.42 9.83
N SER A 281 -2.18 -13.69 10.23
CA SER A 281 -0.92 -14.36 10.55
C SER A 281 0.03 -14.39 9.35
N TYR A 282 -0.47 -14.78 8.18
CA TYR A 282 0.31 -14.89 6.96
C TYR A 282 0.88 -13.54 6.50
N PHE A 283 0.03 -12.53 6.30
CA PHE A 283 0.48 -11.25 5.76
C PHE A 283 1.44 -10.54 6.72
N LYS A 284 1.22 -10.66 8.03
CA LYS A 284 2.14 -10.15 9.05
C LYS A 284 3.48 -10.88 9.02
N ALA A 285 3.48 -12.21 8.91
CA ALA A 285 4.71 -12.99 8.87
C ALA A 285 5.55 -12.73 7.61
N VAL A 286 4.92 -12.63 6.44
CA VAL A 286 5.60 -12.26 5.18
C VAL A 286 6.27 -10.90 5.31
N THR A 287 5.55 -9.94 5.89
CA THR A 287 6.07 -8.58 6.07
C THR A 287 7.22 -8.55 7.07
N LEU A 288 7.10 -9.25 8.21
CA LEU A 288 8.18 -9.37 9.19
C LEU A 288 9.41 -10.10 8.64
N ALA A 289 9.23 -11.04 7.70
CA ALA A 289 10.36 -11.66 7.01
C ALA A 289 11.13 -10.61 6.20
N GLY A 290 10.43 -9.74 5.46
CA GLY A 290 11.06 -8.65 4.71
C GLY A 290 11.62 -7.54 5.59
N VAL A 291 10.95 -7.16 6.67
CA VAL A 291 11.41 -6.04 7.52
C VAL A 291 12.54 -6.46 8.46
N LYS A 292 12.47 -7.66 9.04
CA LYS A 292 13.38 -8.11 10.10
C LYS A 292 14.33 -9.22 9.67
N GLY A 293 14.26 -9.70 8.43
CA GLY A 293 15.03 -10.88 7.99
C GLY A 293 14.63 -12.16 8.72
N ARG A 294 13.41 -12.22 9.27
CA ARG A 294 12.93 -13.41 9.97
C ARG A 294 12.58 -14.52 8.98
N PRO A 295 12.84 -15.80 9.30
CA PRO A 295 12.40 -16.89 8.45
C PRO A 295 10.88 -16.87 8.31
N MET A 296 10.39 -17.04 7.07
CA MET A 296 8.96 -17.11 6.79
C MET A 296 8.39 -18.44 7.33
N ARG A 297 7.81 -18.39 8.53
CA ARG A 297 7.22 -19.57 9.19
C ARG A 297 5.71 -19.76 8.93
N ALA A 298 5.05 -18.78 8.29
CA ALA A 298 3.61 -18.85 8.05
C ALA A 298 3.30 -19.54 6.72
N ARG A 299 2.47 -20.58 6.78
CA ARG A 299 1.89 -21.22 5.59
C ARG A 299 0.85 -20.30 4.96
N GLU A 300 0.71 -20.39 3.64
CA GLU A 300 -0.37 -19.68 2.94
C GLU A 300 -1.74 -20.10 3.50
N PRO A 301 -2.70 -19.16 3.67
CA PRO A 301 -4.03 -19.50 4.17
C PRO A 301 -4.74 -20.46 3.21
N ALA A 302 -5.30 -21.53 3.78
CA ALA A 302 -6.02 -22.56 3.04
C ALA A 302 -7.52 -22.26 2.99
N THR A 303 -8.14 -22.51 1.84
CA THR A 303 -9.60 -22.40 1.64
C THR A 303 -10.27 -23.75 1.90
N GLY A 304 -11.33 -23.80 2.71
CA GLY A 304 -12.11 -25.02 2.94
C GLY A 304 -13.02 -25.38 1.76
N SER A 305 -13.56 -26.61 1.76
CA SER A 305 -14.51 -27.07 0.72
C SER A 305 -15.89 -26.42 0.90
N LEU A 306 -16.29 -25.60 -0.08
CA LEU A 306 -17.62 -24.97 -0.11
C LEU A 306 -18.76 -26.00 -0.19
N ALA A 307 -18.52 -27.14 -0.84
CA ALA A 307 -19.50 -28.21 -0.97
C ALA A 307 -19.82 -28.87 0.38
N LEU A 308 -18.81 -29.09 1.22
CA LEU A 308 -19.01 -29.63 2.58
C LEU A 308 -19.78 -28.65 3.47
N LEU A 309 -19.46 -27.37 3.40
CA LEU A 309 -20.13 -26.32 4.16
C LEU A 309 -21.59 -26.13 3.72
N SER A 310 -21.87 -26.26 2.43
CA SER A 310 -23.23 -26.24 1.89
C SER A 310 -24.07 -27.44 2.35
N ARG A 311 -23.50 -28.65 2.29
CA ARG A 311 -24.17 -29.88 2.79
C ARG A 311 -24.48 -29.81 4.28
N ALA A 312 -23.58 -29.26 5.08
CA ALA A 312 -23.80 -29.04 6.51
C ALA A 312 -24.97 -28.06 6.77
N ALA A 313 -25.14 -27.05 5.91
CA ALA A 313 -26.27 -26.12 5.99
C ALA A 313 -27.61 -26.81 5.62
N GLN A 314 -27.61 -27.61 4.56
CA GLN A 314 -28.80 -28.35 4.09
C GLN A 314 -29.27 -29.42 5.08
N LYS A 315 -28.36 -30.14 5.75
CA LYS A 315 -28.71 -31.13 6.78
C LYS A 315 -29.46 -30.50 7.96
N LYS A 316 -29.14 -29.24 8.30
CA LYS A 316 -29.74 -28.51 9.43
C LYS A 316 -31.12 -27.92 9.09
N THR A 317 -31.34 -27.47 7.86
CA THR A 317 -32.66 -27.03 7.38
C THR A 317 -33.61 -28.21 7.20
N GLY A 318 -33.13 -29.36 6.71
CA GLY A 318 -33.90 -30.60 6.64
C GLY A 318 -34.36 -31.13 8.01
N GLN A 319 -33.49 -31.08 9.03
CA GLN A 319 -33.85 -31.46 10.41
C GLN A 319 -34.85 -30.50 11.08
N ARG A 320 -34.84 -29.20 10.74
CA ARG A 320 -35.85 -28.24 11.22
C ARG A 320 -37.21 -28.45 10.54
N SER A 321 -37.23 -28.77 9.25
CA SER A 321 -38.47 -29.05 8.50
C SER A 321 -39.16 -30.35 8.95
N LEU A 322 -38.39 -31.37 9.36
CA LEU A 322 -38.95 -32.62 9.90
C LEU A 322 -39.52 -32.42 11.31
N LYS A 323 -38.91 -31.54 12.14
CA LYS A 323 -39.43 -31.22 13.48
C LYS A 323 -40.67 -30.33 13.48
N SER A 324 -40.94 -29.56 12.43
CA SER A 324 -42.17 -28.74 12.32
C SER A 324 -43.37 -29.50 11.73
N ARG A 325 -43.17 -30.72 11.22
CA ARG A 325 -44.24 -31.62 10.75
C ARG A 325 -44.65 -32.66 11.80
N ALA A 326 -44.02 -32.64 12.97
CA ALA A 326 -44.33 -33.50 14.10
C ALA A 326 -44.80 -32.63 15.29
N ALA A 327 -45.94 -31.97 15.11
CA ALA A 327 -46.75 -31.45 16.21
C ALA A 327 -48.22 -31.72 15.80
N PRO A 328 -48.97 -32.52 16.58
CA PRO A 328 -50.37 -32.81 16.30
C PRO A 328 -51.28 -31.59 16.46
#